data_AF-A0A9W8L0Y3-F1
#
_entry.id   AF-A0A9W8L0Y3-F1
#
_cell.length_a   1.000
_cell.length_b   1.000
_cell.length_c   1.000
_cell.angle_alpha   90.00
_cell.angle_beta   90.00
_cell.angle_gamma   90.00
#
_symmetry.space_group_name_H-M   'P 1'
#
loop_
_entity.id
_entity.type
_entity.pdbx_description
1 polymer ?
#
loop_
_entity_poly.entity_id
_entity_poly.type
_entity_poly.pdbx_seq_one_letter_code
_entity_poly.pdbx_strand_id
1 'polypeptide(L)' 'MRTFAALYTHQKQKKVKAWQEGTARYNGESNDLVLFDDNNQRIASYRLRAKDSIEL' A
#
# COMPACT_ATOMS: atom_id res chain seq x y z
N MET A 1 -15.62 -3.26 11.89
CA MET A 1 -14.20 -3.38 11.48
C MET A 1 -13.82 -2.17 10.65
N ARG A 2 -12.57 -1.69 10.77
CA ARG A 2 -12.13 -0.44 10.12
C ARG A 2 -11.27 -0.80 8.90
N THR A 3 -11.76 -0.47 7.71
CA THR A 3 -10.97 -0.51 6.48
C THR A 3 -10.57 0.92 6.13
N PHE A 4 -9.41 1.08 5.49
CA PHE A 4 -8.99 2.37 4.98
C PHE A 4 -8.28 2.23 3.65
N ALA A 5 -8.33 3.31 2.87
CA ALA A 5 -7.56 3.45 1.65
C ALA A 5 -6.80 4.77 1.71
N ALA A 6 -5.53 4.73 1.29
CA ALA A 6 -4.68 5.91 1.19
C ALA A 6 -3.96 5.90 -0.16
N LEU A 7 -3.74 7.10 -0.70
CA LEU A 7 -2.87 7.26 -1.85
C LEU A 7 -1.41 7.19 -1.39
N TYR A 8 -0.56 6.56 -2.18
CA TYR A 8 0.87 6.58 -1.96
C TYR A 8 1.62 6.82 -3.26
N THR A 9 2.80 7.44 -3.14
CA THR A 9 3.72 7.61 -4.25
C THR A 9 5.02 6.92 -3.90
N HIS A 10 5.55 6.10 -4.79
CA HIS A 10 6.84 5.45 -4.59
C HIS A 10 7.74 5.62 -5.81
N GLN A 11 9.04 5.58 -5.57
CA GLN A 11 10.04 5.69 -6.63
C GLN A 11 10.28 4.30 -7.25
N LYS A 12 9.94 4.15 -8.54
CA LYS A 12 10.07 2.88 -9.29
C LYS A 12 11.52 2.59 -9.72
N GLN A 13 12.29 3.61 -10.07
CA GLN A 13 13.69 3.48 -10.47
C GLN A 13 14.57 4.53 -9.80
N LYS A 14 15.78 4.12 -9.36
CA LYS A 14 16.74 5.04 -8.72
C LYS A 14 17.49 5.93 -9.71
N LYS A 15 17.73 5.45 -10.95
CA LYS A 15 18.54 6.17 -11.97
C LYS A 15 17.74 7.19 -12.78
N VAL A 16 16.48 6.91 -13.04
CA VAL A 16 15.53 7.83 -13.68
C VAL A 16 14.47 8.08 -12.62
N LYS A 17 14.20 9.33 -12.23
CA LYS A 17 13.16 9.68 -11.24
C LYS A 17 11.76 9.35 -11.80
N ALA A 18 11.47 8.07 -11.91
CA ALA A 18 10.18 7.53 -12.27
C ALA A 18 9.40 7.33 -10.98
N TRP A 19 8.46 8.23 -10.72
CA TRP A 19 7.50 8.10 -9.64
C TRP A 19 6.31 7.31 -10.14
N GLN A 20 5.77 6.46 -9.28
CA GLN A 20 4.57 5.70 -9.56
C GLN A 20 3.61 5.90 -8.40
N GLU A 21 2.40 6.31 -8.76
CA GLU A 21 1.29 6.48 -7.84
C GLU A 21 0.56 5.16 -7.63
N GLY A 22 -0.15 5.06 -6.51
CA GLY A 22 -0.86 3.86 -6.15
C GLY A 22 -1.82 4.08 -4.99
N THR A 23 -2.58 3.04 -4.68
CA THR A 23 -3.49 3.00 -3.52
C THR A 23 -3.06 1.90 -2.57
N ALA A 24 -2.87 2.25 -1.31
CA ALA A 24 -2.71 1.31 -0.21
C ALA A 24 -4.08 1.05 0.41
N ARG A 25 -4.51 -0.22 0.48
CA ARG A 25 -5.81 -0.61 1.05
C ARG A 25 -5.59 -1.55 2.22
N TYR A 26 -6.12 -1.18 3.38
CA TYR A 26 -6.09 -2.00 4.58
C TYR A 26 -7.45 -2.64 4.84
N ASN A 27 -7.43 -3.97 5.03
CA ASN A 27 -8.56 -4.74 5.49
C ASN A 27 -8.37 -5.10 6.97
N GLY A 28 -9.14 -4.44 7.85
CA GLY A 28 -9.11 -4.69 9.28
C GLY A 28 -9.73 -6.02 9.75
N GLU A 29 -10.40 -6.77 8.86
CA GLU A 29 -10.87 -8.12 9.18
C GLU A 29 -9.75 -9.14 9.06
N SER A 30 -9.00 -9.08 7.97
CA SER A 30 -7.88 -9.98 7.68
C SER A 30 -6.55 -9.50 8.29
N ASN A 31 -6.51 -8.24 8.72
CA ASN A 31 -5.33 -7.49 9.11
C ASN A 31 -4.28 -7.39 7.98
N ASP A 32 -4.76 -7.20 6.75
CA ASP A 32 -3.93 -7.19 5.54
C ASP A 32 -3.88 -5.80 4.90
N LEU A 33 -2.68 -5.36 4.55
CA LEU A 33 -2.42 -4.16 3.75
C LEU A 33 -2.00 -4.58 2.34
N VAL A 34 -2.71 -4.09 1.32
CA VAL A 34 -2.44 -4.41 -0.08
C VAL A 34 -2.11 -3.13 -0.84
N LEU A 35 -1.02 -3.16 -1.61
CA LEU A 35 -0.59 -2.06 -2.46
C LEU A 35 -1.05 -2.32 -3.90
N PHE A 36 -1.70 -1.33 -4.48
CA PHE A 36 -2.13 -1.30 -5.87
C PHE A 36 -1.42 -0.17 -6.60
N ASP A 37 -1.05 -0.39 -7.86
CA ASP A 37 -0.59 0.69 -8.73
C ASP A 37 -1.74 1.55 -9.28
N ASP A 38 -1.38 2.54 -10.09
CA ASP A 38 -2.29 3.41 -10.85
C ASP A 38 -3.21 2.65 -11.81
N ASN A 39 -2.81 1.45 -12.27
CA ASN A 39 -3.62 0.56 -13.10
C ASN A 39 -4.47 -0.41 -12.26
N ASN A 40 -4.55 -0.18 -10.94
CA ASN A 40 -5.24 -1.02 -9.97
C ASN A 40 -4.73 -2.48 -9.95
N GLN A 41 -3.49 -2.70 -10.39
CA GLN A 41 -2.79 -3.98 -10.31
C GLN A 41 -2.16 -4.14 -8.93
N ARG A 42 -2.34 -5.31 -8.32
CA ARG A 42 -1.74 -5.62 -7.02
C ARG A 42 -0.22 -5.73 -7.16
N ILE A 43 0.52 -4.85 -6.49
CA ILE A 43 1.98 -4.86 -6.45
C ILE A 43 2.48 -5.73 -5.30
N ALA A 44 1.88 -5.58 -4.11
CA ALA A 44 2.33 -6.26 -2.90
C ALA A 44 1.19 -6.44 -1.90
N SER A 45 1.38 -7.38 -0.97
CA SER A 45 0.48 -7.61 0.16
C SER A 45 1.29 -7.90 1.42
N TYR A 46 0.92 -7.26 2.51
CA TYR A 46 1.56 -7.36 3.81
C TYR A 46 0.52 -7.71 4.86
N ARG A 47 0.77 -8.76 5.63
CA ARG A 47 -0.04 -9.09 6.80
C ARG A 47 0.52 -8.38 8.00
N LEU A 48 -0.25 -7.48 8.60
CA LEU A 48 0.18 -6.74 9.77
C LEU A 48 0.19 -7.63 10.99
N ARG A 49 1.22 -7.49 11.81
CA ARG A 49 1.31 -8.06 13.15
C ARG A 49 0.89 -7.00 14.16
N ALA A 50 0.56 -7.42 15.38
CA ALA A 50 0.13 -6.51 16.44
C ALA A 50 1.16 -5.42 16.81
N LYS A 51 2.43 -5.57 16.41
CA LYS A 51 3.50 -4.58 16.60
C LYS A 51 3.68 -3.63 15.41
N ASP A 52 3.06 -3.93 14.27
CA ASP A 52 3.16 -3.09 13.09
C ASP A 52 2.17 -1.94 13.23
N SER A 53 2.66 -0.71 13.18
CA SER A 53 1.86 0.50 13.13
C SER A 53 1.92 1.08 11.72
N ILE A 54 0.74 1.32 11.14
CA ILE A 54 0.62 2.09 9.90
C ILE A 54 0.29 3.52 10.30
N GLU A 55 1.21 4.43 10.05
CA GLU A 55 0.97 5.87 10.10
C GLU A 55 0.74 6.31 8.66
N LEU A 56 -0.47 6.83 8.38
CA LEU A 56 -0.88 7.37 7.08
C LEU A 56 -0.86 8.90 7.13
#